data_AF-A0A7W0WHH4-F1
#
_entry.id   AF-A0A7W0WHH4-F1
#
_cell.length_a   1.000
_cell.length_b   1.000
_cell.length_c   1.000
_cell.angle_alpha   90.00
_cell.angle_beta   90.00
_cell.angle_gamma   90.00
#
_symmetry.space_group_name_H-M   'P 1'
#
loop_
_entity.id
_entity.type
_entity.pdbx_description
1 polymer ?
#
loop_
_entity_poly.entity_id
_entity_poly.type
_entity_poly.pdbx_seq_one_letter_code
_entity_poly.pdbx_strand_id
1 'polypeptide(L)' 'MDLDGTLYTNNGPIEGAREALKRLDRAGVAYRFITNATHEPRRRIAAHLKALGFPA' A
#
# COMPACT_ATOMS: atom_id res chain seq x y z
N MET A 1 5.34 4.69 -4.46
CA MET A 1 4.82 3.34 -4.74
C MET A 1 3.35 3.47 -5.03
N ASP A 2 2.93 2.87 -6.13
CA ASP A 2 1.52 2.81 -6.51
C ASP A 2 0.74 1.86 -5.56
N LEU A 3 -0.59 1.95 -5.57
CA LEU A 3 -1.47 1.15 -4.70
C LEU A 3 -2.19 0.03 -5.47
N ASP A 4 -3.12 0.39 -6.35
CA ASP A 4 -3.98 -0.54 -7.07
C ASP A 4 -3.19 -1.31 -8.13
N GLY A 5 -3.19 -2.64 -8.06
CA GLY A 5 -2.37 -3.50 -8.93
C GLY A 5 -0.90 -3.59 -8.53
N THR A 6 -0.46 -2.85 -7.49
CA THR A 6 0.91 -2.90 -6.96
C THR A 6 0.97 -3.50 -5.54
N LEU A 7 0.17 -3.00 -4.60
CA LEU A 7 0.08 -3.53 -3.24
C LEU A 7 -1.14 -4.43 -3.03
N TYR A 8 -2.26 -4.12 -3.71
CA TYR A 8 -3.49 -4.88 -3.62
C TYR A 8 -4.29 -4.78 -4.92
N THR A 9 -5.29 -5.66 -5.05
CA THR A 9 -6.31 -5.62 -6.08
C THR A 9 -7.69 -5.69 -5.42
N ASN A 10 -8.76 -5.69 -6.21
CA ASN A 10 -10.12 -5.98 -5.70
C ASN A 10 -10.22 -7.33 -4.98
N ASN A 11 -9.29 -8.26 -5.24
CA ASN A 11 -9.23 -9.58 -4.62
C ASN A 11 -8.39 -9.60 -3.34
N GLY A 12 -7.89 -8.45 -2.89
CA GLY A 12 -7.08 -8.29 -1.70
C GLY A 12 -5.58 -8.08 -1.97
N PRO A 13 -4.73 -8.30 -0.96
CA PRO A 13 -3.29 -8.00 -1.04
C PRO A 13 -2.59 -8.83 -2.10
N ILE A 14 -1.67 -8.19 -2.84
CA ILE A 14 -0.78 -8.90 -3.76
C ILE A 14 0.25 -9.69 -2.95
N GLU A 15 0.51 -10.93 -3.37
CA GLU A 15 1.49 -11.80 -2.75
C GLU A 15 2.89 -11.15 -2.76
N GLY A 16 3.56 -11.18 -1.61
CA GLY A 16 4.90 -10.60 -1.45
C GLY A 16 4.92 -9.07 -1.30
N ALA A 17 3.80 -8.36 -1.45
CA ALA A 17 3.77 -6.90 -1.32
C ALA A 17 4.20 -6.44 0.08
N ARG A 18 3.72 -7.11 1.13
CA ARG A 18 4.11 -6.81 2.52
C ARG A 18 5.58 -7.13 2.77
N GLU A 19 6.06 -8.25 2.24
CA GLU A 19 7.45 -8.69 2.35
C GLU A 19 8.39 -7.70 1.65
N ALA A 20 7.99 -7.15 0.51
CA ALA A 20 8.73 -6.12 -0.21
C ALA A 20 8.85 -4.83 0.63
N LEU A 21 7.75 -4.34 1.21
CA LEU A 21 7.79 -3.17 2.09
C LEU A 21 8.68 -3.42 3.32
N LYS A 22 8.57 -4.58 3.97
CA LYS A 22 9.47 -4.96 5.08
C LYS A 22 10.95 -5.00 4.68
N ARG A 23 11.27 -5.32 3.43
CA ARG A 23 12.67 -5.26 2.93
C ARG A 23 13.14 -3.82 2.78
N LEU A 24 12.27 -2.91 2.31
CA LEU A 24 12.59 -1.48 2.25
C LEU A 24 12.78 -0.87 3.63
N ASP A 25 11.89 -1.20 4.57
CA ASP A 25 11.99 -0.74 5.97
C ASP A 25 13.32 -1.20 6.59
N ARG A 26 13.68 -2.49 6.44
CA ARG A 26 14.95 -3.04 6.93
C ARG A 26 16.18 -2.42 6.26
N ALA A 27 16.06 -1.99 5.00
CA ALA A 27 17.12 -1.31 4.27
C ALA A 27 17.18 0.20 4.55
N GLY A 28 16.27 0.75 5.37
CA GLY A 28 16.19 2.18 5.64
C GLY A 28 15.78 3.03 4.44
N VAL A 29 15.13 2.41 3.43
CA VAL A 29 14.72 3.11 2.20
C VAL A 29 13.39 3.81 2.42
N ALA A 30 13.39 5.14 2.36
CA ALA A 30 12.17 5.93 2.46
C ALA A 30 11.31 5.77 1.19
N TYR A 31 10.00 5.60 1.37
CA TYR A 31 9.02 5.58 0.29
C TYR A 31 7.76 6.36 0.67
N ARG A 32 6.94 6.65 -0.33
CA ARG A 32 5.58 7.19 -0.17
C ARG A 32 4.61 6.45 -1.05
N PHE A 33 3.36 6.36 -0.61
CA PHE A 33 2.27 5.86 -1.43
C PHE A 33 1.68 6.97 -2.29
N ILE A 34 1.42 6.65 -3.55
CA ILE A 34 0.74 7.51 -4.52
C ILE A 34 -0.33 6.66 -5.20
N THR A 35 -1.46 7.25 -5.53
CA THR A 35 -2.52 6.60 -6.31
C THR A 35 -3.22 7.65 -7.15
N ASN A 36 -3.74 7.23 -8.31
CA ASN A 36 -4.57 8.06 -9.17
C ASN A 36 -6.07 7.96 -8.82
N ALA A 37 -6.42 7.35 -7.69
CA ALA A 37 -7.80 7.29 -7.22
C ALA A 37 -8.39 8.70 -6.99
N THR A 38 -9.32 9.10 -7.85
CA THR A 38 -10.02 10.40 -7.78
C THR A 38 -11.34 10.34 -7.01
N HIS A 39 -11.83 9.15 -6.70
CA HIS A 39 -13.15 8.91 -6.11
C HIS A 39 -13.11 8.62 -4.60
N GLU A 40 -11.92 8.43 -4.01
CA GLU A 40 -11.77 8.14 -2.58
C GLU A 40 -10.95 9.21 -1.83
N PRO A 41 -11.43 9.67 -0.66
CA PRO A 41 -10.65 10.58 0.16
C PRO A 41 -9.46 9.85 0.82
N ARG A 42 -8.34 10.55 0.98
CA ARG A 42 -7.08 10.02 1.55
C ARG A 42 -7.26 9.24 2.86
N ARG A 43 -8.17 9.67 3.74
CA ARG A 43 -8.44 8.97 5.01
C ARG A 43 -9.00 7.56 4.82
N ARG A 44 -9.80 7.33 3.76
CA ARG A 44 -10.38 6.02 3.47
C ARG A 44 -9.34 5.09 2.87
N ILE A 45 -8.52 5.59 1.96
CA ILE A 45 -7.36 4.87 1.43
C ILE A 45 -6.44 4.43 2.58
N ALA A 46 -6.12 5.33 3.52
CA ALA A 46 -5.29 5.00 4.66
C ALA A 46 -5.90 3.93 5.58
N ALA A 47 -7.21 4.01 5.85
CA ALA A 47 -7.92 2.99 6.63
C ALA A 47 -7.94 1.63 5.90
N HIS A 48 -8.13 1.63 4.58
CA HIS A 48 -8.10 0.43 3.77
C HIS A 48 -6.72 -0.24 3.78
N LEU A 49 -5.65 0.54 3.59
CA LEU A 49 -4.28 0.05 3.70
C LEU A 49 -4.02 -0.62 5.06
N LYS A 50 -4.43 0.02 6.17
CA LYS A 50 -4.31 -0.56 7.51
C LYS A 50 -5.09 -1.86 7.67
N ALA A 51 -6.32 -1.92 7.14
CA ALA A 51 -7.13 -3.14 7.16
C ALA A 51 -6.48 -4.30 6.39
N LEU A 52 -5.75 -4.00 5.32
CA LEU A 52 -4.96 -4.95 4.55
C LEU A 52 -3.58 -5.26 5.17
N GLY A 53 -3.24 -4.68 6.32
CA GLY A 53 -1.96 -4.89 6.98
C GLY A 53 -0.78 -4.15 6.33
N PHE A 54 -1.05 -3.07 5.60
CA PHE A 54 -0.04 -2.14 5.09
C PHE A 54 0.10 -0.91 6.00
N PRO A 55 1.28 -0.26 6.04
CA PRO A 55 1.44 1.01 6.73
C PRO A 55 0.60 2.13 6.06
N ALA A 56 0.10 3.10 6.82
CA ALA A 56 -0.61 4.27 6.30
C ALA A 56 -0.63 5.48 7.24
#